data_AF-W7A1K7-F1
#
_entry.id   AF-W7A1K7-F1
#
_cell.length_a   1.000
_cell.length_b   1.000
_cell.length_c   1.000
_cell.angle_alpha   90.00
_cell.angle_beta   90.00
_cell.angle_gamma   90.00
#
_symmetry.space_group_name_H-M   'P 1'
#
loop_
_entity.id
_entity.type
_entity.pdbx_description
1 polymer ?
#
loop_
_entity_poly.entity_id
_entity_poly.type
_entity_poly.pdbx_seq_one_letter_code
_entity_poly.pdbx_strand_id
1 'polypeptide(L)'
;MLNVKADTPHRKASNSCKKILSDMIACYQNTICYKRENATFEECLHNHDLNEVDENCIILRKAYAQCRRNILNGNFKMLGNPLSR
;
A
#
# COMPACT_ATOMS: atom_id res chain seq x y z
N MET A 1 4.07 5.78 17.46
CA MET A 1 3.76 6.97 16.63
C MET A 1 5.01 7.82 16.53
N LEU A 2 5.35 8.35 15.35
CA LEU A 2 6.47 9.28 15.23
C LEU A 2 6.04 10.63 15.85
N ASN A 3 6.71 11.04 16.94
CA ASN A 3 6.46 12.34 17.56
C ASN A 3 7.05 13.44 16.67
N VAL A 4 6.21 14.39 16.27
CA VAL A 4 6.65 15.61 15.61
C VAL A 4 7.41 16.44 16.64
N LYS A 5 8.65 16.83 16.33
CA LYS A 5 9.42 17.69 17.22
C LYS A 5 8.82 19.11 17.19
N ALA A 6 8.81 19.79 18.32
CA ALA A 6 8.19 21.11 18.48
C ALA A 6 8.81 22.21 17.57
N ASP A 7 10.05 22.00 17.15
CA ASP A 7 10.82 22.87 16.24
C ASP A 7 10.45 22.70 14.75
N THR A 8 9.69 21.65 14.40
CA THR A 8 9.33 21.31 13.01
C THR A 8 7.84 21.02 12.84
N PRO A 9 6.94 21.96 13.22
CA PRO A 9 5.49 21.74 13.23
C PRO A 9 4.87 21.48 11.84
N HIS A 10 5.56 21.87 10.77
CA HIS A 10 5.18 21.60 9.39
C HIS A 10 5.47 20.15 8.95
N ARG A 11 6.41 19.45 9.62
CA ARG A 11 6.64 18.01 9.42
C ARG A 11 5.57 17.22 10.16
N LYS A 12 4.36 17.16 9.60
CA LYS A 12 3.41 16.12 10.02
C LYS A 12 4.09 14.77 9.85
N ALA A 13 4.06 13.93 10.88
CA ALA A 13 4.48 12.54 10.81
C ALA A 13 3.57 11.76 9.86
N SER A 14 3.71 11.96 8.55
CA SER A 14 2.85 11.36 7.54
C SER A 14 3.38 10.00 7.11
N ASN A 15 3.48 9.07 8.05
CA ASN A 15 3.58 7.64 7.73
C ASN A 15 2.18 7.03 7.51
N SER A 16 1.22 7.84 7.05
CA SER A 16 -0.13 7.40 6.77
C SER A 16 -0.18 6.74 5.40
N CYS A 17 -0.31 5.42 5.38
CA CYS A 17 -0.49 4.65 4.14
C CYS A 17 -1.90 4.78 3.55
N LYS A 18 -2.78 5.62 4.14
CA LYS A 18 -4.19 5.77 3.75
C LYS A 18 -4.35 6.17 2.28
N LYS A 19 -3.53 7.10 1.78
CA LYS A 19 -3.61 7.55 0.39
C LYS A 19 -3.25 6.43 -0.58
N ILE A 20 -2.09 5.79 -0.37
CA ILE A 20 -1.65 4.66 -1.20
C ILE A 20 -2.65 3.49 -1.15
N LEU A 21 -3.24 3.20 0.02
CA LEU A 21 -4.28 2.20 0.17
C LEU A 21 -5.52 2.55 -0.69
N SER A 22 -6.00 3.79 -0.59
CA SER A 22 -7.15 4.26 -1.37
C SER A 22 -6.87 4.16 -2.87
N ASP A 23 -5.71 4.63 -3.31
CA ASP A 23 -5.29 4.60 -4.71
C ASP A 23 -5.17 3.15 -5.21
N MET A 24 -4.61 2.25 -4.41
CA MET A 24 -4.50 0.82 -4.72
C MET A 24 -5.88 0.18 -4.87
N ILE A 25 -6.80 0.39 -3.93
CA ILE A 25 -8.16 -0.17 -3.99
C ILE A 25 -8.87 0.32 -5.25
N ALA A 26 -8.84 1.63 -5.51
CA ALA A 26 -9.46 2.21 -6.69
C ALA A 26 -8.84 1.66 -7.98
N CYS A 27 -7.53 1.41 -8.01
CA CYS A 27 -6.87 0.78 -9.16
C CYS A 27 -7.44 -0.61 -9.43
N TYR A 28 -7.43 -1.49 -8.43
CA TYR A 28 -7.92 -2.87 -8.56
C TYR A 28 -9.41 -2.93 -8.91
N GLN A 29 -10.24 -2.04 -8.37
CA GLN A 29 -11.67 -1.96 -8.71
C GLN A 29 -11.94 -1.67 -10.19
N ASN A 30 -10.98 -1.06 -10.89
CA ASN A 30 -11.10 -0.73 -12.31
C ASN A 30 -10.53 -1.82 -13.24
N THR A 31 -9.86 -2.84 -12.70
CA THR A 31 -9.23 -3.91 -13.48
C THR A 31 -10.24 -4.86 -14.12
N ILE A 32 -9.82 -5.58 -15.16
CA ILE A 32 -10.65 -6.59 -15.81
C ILE A 32 -10.93 -7.73 -14.83
N CYS A 33 -9.93 -8.10 -14.01
CA CYS A 33 -10.11 -9.11 -12.97
C CYS A 33 -11.29 -8.79 -12.04
N TYR A 34 -11.35 -7.56 -11.50
CA TYR A 34 -12.40 -7.20 -10.54
C TYR A 34 -13.78 -7.06 -11.19
N LYS A 35 -13.83 -6.78 -12.49
CA LYS A 35 -15.06 -6.69 -13.27
C LYS A 35 -15.58 -8.06 -13.73
N ARG A 36 -14.79 -9.12 -13.58
CA ARG A 36 -15.22 -10.49 -13.86
C ARG A 36 -16.29 -10.92 -12.85
N GLU A 37 -17.33 -11.57 -13.34
CA GLU A 37 -18.38 -12.13 -12.48
C GLU A 37 -17.76 -13.21 -11.55
N ASN A 38 -18.05 -13.12 -10.24
CA ASN A 38 -17.54 -13.99 -9.16
C ASN A 38 -16.07 -13.84 -8.75
N ALA A 39 -15.32 -12.85 -9.25
CA ALA A 39 -13.97 -12.60 -8.75
C ALA A 39 -14.01 -11.77 -7.44
N THR A 40 -13.27 -12.22 -6.43
CA THR A 40 -13.09 -11.44 -5.20
C THR A 40 -11.94 -10.44 -5.33
N PHE A 41 -11.96 -9.39 -4.50
CA PHE A 41 -10.83 -8.44 -4.45
C PHE A 41 -9.51 -9.15 -4.11
N GLU A 42 -9.55 -10.14 -3.22
CA GLU A 42 -8.37 -10.89 -2.78
C GLU A 42 -7.80 -11.73 -3.92
N GLU A 43 -8.64 -12.41 -4.70
CA GLU A 43 -8.20 -13.12 -5.92
C GLU A 43 -7.49 -12.18 -6.90
N CYS A 44 -8.05 -10.99 -7.15
CA CYS A 44 -7.43 -10.01 -8.03
C CYS A 44 -6.14 -9.43 -7.44
N LEU A 45 -6.05 -9.25 -6.13
CA LEU A 45 -4.84 -8.79 -5.45
C LEU A 45 -3.67 -9.77 -5.59
N HIS A 46 -3.97 -11.07 -5.73
CA HIS A 46 -3.00 -12.14 -5.93
C HIS A 46 -2.79 -12.51 -7.41
N ASN A 47 -3.56 -11.92 -8.33
CA ASN A 47 -3.40 -12.11 -9.76
C ASN A 47 -2.18 -11.33 -10.29
N HIS A 48 -1.35 -12.00 -11.11
CA HIS A 48 -0.15 -11.43 -11.72
C HIS A 48 -0.24 -11.39 -13.26
N ASP A 49 -1.38 -11.76 -13.83
CA ASP A 49 -1.63 -11.63 -15.26
C ASP A 49 -1.83 -10.15 -15.63
N LEU A 50 -0.90 -9.62 -16.41
CA LEU A 50 -0.89 -8.23 -16.87
C LEU A 50 -2.03 -7.93 -17.86
N ASN A 51 -2.66 -8.96 -18.44
CA ASN A 51 -3.85 -8.79 -19.27
C ASN A 51 -5.10 -8.50 -18.42
N GLU A 52 -5.12 -8.95 -17.16
CA GLU A 52 -6.26 -8.78 -16.27
C GLU A 52 -6.07 -7.66 -15.25
N VAL A 53 -4.82 -7.41 -14.83
CA VAL A 53 -4.44 -6.44 -13.81
C VAL A 53 -3.34 -5.53 -14.36
N ASP A 54 -3.60 -4.22 -14.39
CA ASP A 54 -2.62 -3.22 -14.84
C ASP A 54 -1.36 -3.25 -13.96
N GLU A 55 -0.19 -3.12 -14.59
CA GLU A 55 1.11 -3.00 -13.92
C GLU A 55 1.11 -1.89 -12.84
N ASN A 56 0.41 -0.78 -13.08
CA ASN A 56 0.27 0.32 -12.12
C ASN A 56 -0.40 -0.13 -10.82
N CYS A 57 -1.37 -1.03 -10.87
CA CYS A 57 -2.02 -1.58 -9.68
C CYS A 57 -1.05 -2.48 -8.89
N ILE A 58 -0.20 -3.24 -9.59
CA ILE A 58 0.85 -4.06 -8.98
C ILE A 58 1.90 -3.17 -8.29
N ILE A 59 2.27 -2.05 -8.91
CA ILE A 59 3.18 -1.05 -8.32
C ILE A 59 2.57 -0.47 -7.05
N LEU A 60 1.30 -0.08 -7.07
CA LEU A 60 0.59 0.44 -5.90
C LEU A 60 0.51 -0.60 -4.77
N ARG A 61 0.28 -1.87 -5.09
CA ARG A 61 0.33 -2.97 -4.11
C ARG A 61 1.70 -3.08 -3.44
N LYS A 62 2.78 -3.03 -4.22
CA LYS A 62 4.16 -3.04 -3.70
C LYS A 62 4.44 -1.81 -2.83
N ALA A 63 4.05 -0.62 -3.29
CA ALA A 63 4.21 0.63 -2.57
C ALA A 63 3.43 0.61 -1.24
N TYR A 64 2.21 0.08 -1.23
CA TYR A 64 1.41 -0.08 -0.01
C TYR A 64 2.11 -1.02 0.99
N ALA A 65 2.60 -2.17 0.53
CA ALA A 65 3.34 -3.11 1.38
C ALA A 65 4.62 -2.49 1.97
N GLN A 66 5.35 -1.70 1.17
CA GLN A 66 6.53 -0.95 1.65
C GLN A 66 6.14 0.13 2.67
N CYS A 67 5.04 0.84 2.43
CA CYS A 67 4.53 1.84 3.34
C CYS A 67 4.15 1.23 4.70
N ARG A 68 3.41 0.10 4.70
CA ARG A 68 3.05 -0.63 5.93
C ARG A 68 4.28 -1.08 6.71
N ARG A 69 5.34 -1.50 6.02
CA ARG A 69 6.62 -1.87 6.64
C ARG A 69 7.40 -0.67 7.18
N ASN A 70 6.98 0.56 6.86
CA ASN A 70 7.61 1.80 7.31
C ASN A 70 9.14 1.76 7.12
N ILE A 71 9.57 1.42 5.90
CA ILE A 71 10.99 1.18 5.56
C ILE A 71 11.87 2.42 5.81
N LEU A 72 11.28 3.61 5.82
CA LEU A 72 11.98 4.86 6.16
C LEU A 72 12.36 4.95 7.65
N ASN A 73 11.76 4.13 8.51
CA ASN A 73 12.23 3.95 9.88
C ASN A 73 13.31 2.87 9.90
N GLY A 74 14.57 3.28 10.14
CA GLY A 74 15.73 2.38 10.13
C GLY A 74 15.61 1.18 11.08
N ASN A 75 14.92 1.34 12.22
CA ASN A 75 14.69 0.24 13.16
C ASN A 75 13.75 -0.82 12.56
N PHE A 76 12.66 -0.39 11.92
CA PHE A 76 11.69 -1.28 11.27
C PHE A 76 12.22 -1.86 9.96
N LYS A 77 13.16 -1.18 9.30
CA LYS A 77 13.86 -1.72 8.13
C LYS A 77 14.65 -2.99 8.48
N MET A 78 15.31 -3.02 9.65
CA MET A 78 16.14 -4.16 10.09
C MET A 78 15.33 -5.25 10.79
N LEU A 79 14.38 -4.87 11.65
CA LEU A 79 13.65 -5.80 12.51
C LEU A 79 12.25 -6.17 11.98
N GLY A 80 11.81 -5.52 10.90
CA GLY A 80 10.42 -5.54 10.46
C GLY A 80 9.55 -4.58 11.29
N ASN A 81 8.43 -4.14 10.73
CA ASN A 81 7.45 -3.36 11.49
C ASN A 81 6.48 -4.32 12.22
N PRO A 82 6.49 -4.40 13.56
CA PRO A 82 5.61 -5.29 14.33
C PRO A 82 4.12 -4.93 14.19
N LEU A 83 3.81 -3.71 13.73
CA LEU A 83 2.45 -3.24 13.47
C LEU A 83 1.95 -3.58 12.05
N SER A 84 2.77 -4.24 11.24
CA SER A 84 2.47 -4.55 9.84
C SER A 84 1.78 -5.91 9.64
N ARG A 85 1.10 -6.43 10.67
CA ARG A 85 0.20 -7.61 10.59
C ARG A 85 -1.01 -7.27 9.73
#